data_AF-A2DMQ0-F1
#
_entry.id   AF-A2DMQ0-F1
#
_cell.length_a   1.000
_cell.length_b   1.000
_cell.length_c   1.000
_cell.angle_alpha   90.00
_cell.angle_beta   90.00
_cell.angle_gamma   90.00
#
_symmetry.space_group_name_H-M   'P 1'
#
loop_
_entity.id
_entity.type
_entity.pdbx_description
1 polymer ?
#
loop_
_entity_poly.entity_id
_entity_poly.type
_entity_poly.pdbx_seq_one_letter_code
_entity_poly.pdbx_strand_id
1 'polypeptide(L)'
;MNILHYNDFIDCFKDYDDITSRLYRLHITNEDEIDAFCEEIKNKLMNNSGEYLMDHLKEMISNAEKQNNGYWPSYLILKQKLFKESFPDDISSYYTKFLQTIIDDDVSLFIPFTEQENFNYLKLANFDFIPCVREQLYILELCCYYGSVNCFKFLRTKFSAKITKNCLLLSFLGGNPEIMSACLKDQKPDDECMKYAIMSHSIDFVTFLMNEHKIPIDVEECIKYNNIGCPKVCLAQT
;
A
#
# COMPACT_ATOMS: atom_id res chain seq x y z
N MET A 1 -25.25 14.13 28.53
CA MET A 1 -23.96 14.38 27.84
C MET A 1 -23.83 15.88 27.69
N ASN A 2 -22.80 16.52 28.25
CA ASN A 2 -22.66 17.99 28.25
C ASN A 2 -22.11 18.46 26.89
N ILE A 3 -22.51 19.63 26.39
CA ILE A 3 -22.16 20.12 25.03
C ILE A 3 -20.64 20.22 24.81
N LEU A 4 -19.88 20.57 25.87
CA LEU A 4 -18.42 20.58 25.87
C LEU A 4 -17.83 19.19 25.53
N HIS A 5 -18.31 18.12 26.19
CA HIS A 5 -17.87 16.76 25.91
C HIS A 5 -18.28 16.24 24.53
N TYR A 6 -19.31 16.81 23.92
CA TYR A 6 -19.72 16.46 22.56
C TYR A 6 -18.80 17.10 21.51
N ASN A 7 -18.45 18.37 21.68
CA ASN A 7 -17.54 19.07 20.77
C ASN A 7 -16.13 18.46 20.82
N ASP A 8 -15.62 18.18 22.03
CA ASP A 8 -14.32 17.53 22.21
C ASP A 8 -14.26 16.16 21.52
N PHE A 9 -15.36 15.39 21.58
CA PHE A 9 -15.46 14.09 20.90
C PHE A 9 -15.45 14.23 19.37
N ILE A 10 -16.15 15.23 18.82
CA ILE A 10 -16.18 15.50 17.38
C ILE A 10 -14.81 15.92 16.87
N ASP A 11 -14.10 16.78 17.62
CA ASP A 11 -12.76 17.23 17.26
C ASP A 11 -11.74 16.07 17.29
N CYS A 12 -11.78 15.21 18.31
CA CYS A 12 -10.95 14.00 18.34
C CYS A 12 -11.23 13.05 17.16
N PHE A 13 -12.51 12.86 16.78
CA PHE A 13 -12.86 12.03 15.64
C PHE A 13 -12.32 12.62 14.32
N LYS A 14 -12.40 13.94 14.17
CA LYS A 14 -11.87 14.64 13.00
C LYS A 14 -10.36 14.53 12.91
N ASP A 15 -9.64 14.77 14.02
CA ASP A 15 -8.18 14.61 14.06
C ASP A 15 -7.76 13.18 13.71
N TYR A 16 -8.51 12.18 14.18
CA TYR A 16 -8.29 10.79 13.82
C TYR A 16 -8.51 10.53 12.32
N ASP A 17 -9.60 11.03 11.73
CA ASP A 17 -9.90 10.86 10.29
C ASP A 17 -8.85 11.55 9.41
N ASP A 18 -8.41 12.75 9.78
CA ASP A 18 -7.39 13.52 9.06
C ASP A 18 -6.03 12.80 9.08
N ILE A 19 -5.59 12.33 10.25
CA ILE A 19 -4.34 11.55 10.39
C ILE A 19 -4.43 10.24 9.62
N THR A 20 -5.55 9.52 9.74
CA THR A 20 -5.77 8.25 9.04
C THR A 20 -5.70 8.43 7.53
N SER A 21 -6.45 9.40 7.01
CA SER A 21 -6.46 9.70 5.57
C SER A 21 -5.08 10.07 5.05
N ARG A 22 -4.30 10.82 5.83
CA ARG A 22 -2.92 11.19 5.48
C ARG A 22 -1.95 10.02 5.56
N LEU A 23 -2.12 9.12 6.54
CA LEU A 23 -1.31 7.91 6.66
C LEU A 23 -1.42 7.05 5.41
N TYR A 24 -2.62 6.79 4.91
CA TYR A 24 -2.80 5.95 3.72
C TYR A 24 -2.45 6.63 2.38
N ARG A 25 -2.21 7.95 2.39
CA ARG A 25 -1.84 8.76 1.21
C ARG A 25 -0.51 9.50 1.41
N LEU A 26 0.38 8.91 2.20
CA LEU A 26 1.66 9.50 2.54
C LEU A 26 2.51 9.71 1.28
N HIS A 27 3.06 10.91 1.12
CA HIS A 27 3.95 11.23 0.00
C HIS A 27 5.23 11.96 0.44
N ILE A 28 5.47 12.01 1.74
CA ILE A 28 6.65 12.63 2.33
C ILE A 28 7.80 11.63 2.38
N THR A 29 9.01 12.07 2.06
CA THR A 29 10.25 11.27 2.11
C THR A 29 11.39 12.00 2.82
N ASN A 30 11.22 13.30 3.10
CA ASN A 30 12.19 14.10 3.82
C ASN A 30 12.06 13.87 5.34
N GLU A 31 13.19 13.76 6.04
CA GLU A 31 13.18 13.46 7.48
C GLU A 31 12.51 14.55 8.32
N ASP A 32 12.69 15.83 8.00
CA ASP A 32 12.06 16.95 8.73
C ASP A 32 10.53 16.93 8.58
N GLU A 33 10.03 16.58 7.39
CA GLU A 33 8.58 16.43 7.16
C GLU A 33 8.01 15.22 7.92
N ILE A 34 8.78 14.13 7.99
CA ILE A 34 8.42 12.94 8.76
C ILE A 34 8.42 13.26 10.27
N ASP A 35 9.38 14.04 10.75
CA ASP A 35 9.43 14.52 12.13
C ASP A 35 8.24 15.39 12.48
N ALA A 36 7.91 16.36 11.62
CA ALA A 36 6.73 17.20 11.79
C ALA A 36 5.44 16.37 11.85
N PHE A 37 5.33 15.34 11.02
CA PHE A 37 4.17 14.44 11.05
C PHE A 37 4.14 13.55 12.30
N CYS A 38 5.30 13.07 12.79
CA CYS A 38 5.37 12.36 14.07
C CYS A 38 4.87 13.22 15.22
N GLU A 39 5.29 14.48 15.30
CA GLU A 39 4.85 15.40 16.35
C GLU A 39 3.35 15.70 16.24
N GLU A 40 2.81 15.82 15.03
CA GLU A 40 1.38 15.97 14.82
C GLU A 40 0.60 14.74 15.34
N ILE A 41 1.02 13.53 14.99
CA ILE A 41 0.43 12.27 15.49
C ILE A 41 0.48 12.21 17.02
N LYS A 42 1.64 12.54 17.62
CA LYS A 42 1.79 12.54 19.07
C LYS A 42 0.81 13.53 19.73
N ASN A 43 0.74 14.73 19.20
CA ASN A 43 -0.06 15.81 19.77
C ASN A 43 -1.57 15.53 19.67
N LYS A 44 -2.03 15.06 18.52
CA LYS A 44 -3.45 14.84 18.25
C LYS A 44 -3.97 13.50 18.78
N LEU A 45 -3.15 12.44 18.71
CA LEU A 45 -3.58 11.09 19.01
C LEU A 45 -2.96 10.51 20.28
N MET A 46 -1.70 10.81 20.61
CA MET A 46 -0.99 10.09 21.69
C MET A 46 -1.02 10.78 23.07
N ASN A 47 -1.11 12.11 23.13
CA ASN A 47 -0.94 12.86 24.39
C ASN A 47 -1.99 12.56 25.48
N ASN A 48 -3.05 11.81 25.17
CA ASN A 48 -4.08 11.36 26.13
C ASN A 48 -4.54 9.91 25.89
N SER A 49 -3.75 9.09 25.20
CA SER A 49 -4.18 7.78 24.73
C SER A 49 -3.78 6.61 25.63
N GLY A 50 -4.69 5.66 25.86
CA GLY A 50 -4.36 4.38 26.47
C GLY A 50 -3.62 3.43 25.52
N GLU A 51 -3.03 2.36 26.06
CA GLU A 51 -2.24 1.35 25.31
C GLU A 51 -2.95 0.82 24.05
N TYR A 52 -4.27 0.61 24.12
CA TYR A 52 -5.07 0.12 22.99
C TYR A 52 -4.98 1.00 21.74
N LEU A 53 -5.00 2.33 21.89
CA LEU A 53 -4.92 3.24 20.73
C LEU A 53 -3.52 3.18 20.10
N MET A 54 -2.49 2.91 20.90
CA MET A 54 -1.13 2.76 20.41
C MET A 54 -0.99 1.53 19.51
N ASP A 55 -1.56 0.40 19.95
CA ASP A 55 -1.54 -0.83 19.16
C ASP A 55 -2.37 -0.69 17.88
N HIS A 56 -3.53 -0.02 17.96
CA HIS A 56 -4.33 0.30 16.79
C HIS A 56 -3.57 1.20 15.80
N LEU A 57 -2.89 2.24 16.27
CA LEU A 57 -2.08 3.12 15.43
C LEU A 57 -0.91 2.36 14.77
N LYS A 58 -0.25 1.46 15.49
CA LYS A 58 0.80 0.58 14.92
C LYS A 58 0.24 -0.29 13.80
N GLU A 59 -0.92 -0.89 14.01
CA GLU A 59 -1.59 -1.71 13.00
C GLU A 59 -1.96 -0.87 11.77
N MET A 60 -2.53 0.33 11.98
CA MET A 60 -2.86 1.26 10.91
C MET A 60 -1.64 1.68 10.08
N ILE A 61 -0.54 2.07 10.73
CA ILE A 61 0.69 2.46 10.03
C ILE A 61 1.24 1.28 9.24
N SER A 62 1.19 0.06 9.81
CA SER A 62 1.61 -1.15 9.10
C SER A 62 0.70 -1.49 7.92
N ASN A 63 -0.59 -1.24 8.01
CA ASN A 63 -1.52 -1.43 6.89
C ASN A 63 -1.34 -0.36 5.81
N ALA A 64 -1.09 0.89 6.19
CA ALA A 64 -0.82 1.99 5.27
C ALA A 64 0.49 1.78 4.50
N GLU A 65 1.57 1.37 5.18
CA GLU A 65 2.85 1.01 4.56
C GLU A 65 2.66 -0.02 3.44
N LYS A 66 1.88 -1.04 3.73
CA LYS A 66 1.57 -2.14 2.83
C LYS A 66 0.77 -1.69 1.60
N GLN A 67 -0.17 -0.78 1.80
CA GLN A 67 -1.06 -0.34 0.72
C GLN A 67 -0.44 0.76 -0.14
N ASN A 68 0.41 1.59 0.47
CA ASN A 68 1.16 2.67 -0.17
C ASN A 68 2.66 2.33 -0.20
N ASN A 69 2.95 1.16 -0.77
CA ASN A 69 4.25 0.51 -0.66
C ASN A 69 5.42 1.28 -1.28
N GLY A 70 5.17 2.24 -2.18
CA GLY A 70 6.22 3.11 -2.73
C GLY A 70 6.89 4.01 -1.68
N TYR A 71 6.23 4.23 -0.54
CA TYR A 71 6.72 5.08 0.56
C TYR A 71 7.13 4.28 1.80
N TRP A 72 7.35 2.97 1.66
CA TRP A 72 7.75 2.09 2.76
C TRP A 72 8.92 2.62 3.63
N PRO A 73 9.98 3.29 3.09
CA PRO A 73 11.06 3.78 3.94
C PRO A 73 10.55 4.85 4.91
N SER A 74 9.67 5.74 4.45
CA SER A 74 9.05 6.77 5.28
C SER A 74 8.22 6.14 6.41
N TYR A 75 7.49 5.06 6.13
CA TYR A 75 6.73 4.35 7.17
C TYR A 75 7.64 3.66 8.20
N LEU A 76 8.78 3.10 7.81
CA LEU A 76 9.73 2.54 8.77
C LEU A 76 10.28 3.62 9.71
N ILE A 77 10.64 4.78 9.16
CA ILE A 77 11.11 5.92 9.95
C ILE A 77 9.99 6.38 10.91
N LEU A 78 8.73 6.45 10.44
CA LEU A 78 7.58 6.76 11.29
C LEU A 78 7.46 5.78 12.46
N LYS A 79 7.51 4.47 12.21
CA LYS A 79 7.44 3.44 13.27
C LYS A 79 8.59 3.55 14.26
N GLN A 80 9.80 3.80 13.77
CA GLN A 80 10.99 3.97 14.60
C GLN A 80 10.80 5.17 15.55
N LYS A 81 10.37 6.31 15.02
CA LYS A 81 10.23 7.56 15.79
C LYS A 81 9.02 7.55 16.73
N LEU A 82 7.93 6.88 16.37
CA LEU A 82 6.71 6.83 17.18
C LEU A 82 6.76 5.74 18.27
N PHE A 83 7.29 4.57 17.95
CA PHE A 83 7.19 3.39 18.82
C PHE A 83 8.52 2.90 19.36
N LYS A 84 9.63 3.55 18.99
CA LYS A 84 10.99 3.12 19.32
C LYS A 84 11.27 1.68 18.87
N GLU A 85 10.63 1.26 17.77
CA GLU A 85 10.92 -0.04 17.16
C GLU A 85 12.37 -0.05 16.69
N SER A 86 13.14 -1.02 17.20
CA SER A 86 14.50 -1.24 16.75
C SER A 86 14.45 -2.00 15.44
N PHE A 87 14.74 -1.31 14.35
CA PHE A 87 15.09 -1.96 13.09
C PHE A 87 16.61 -2.19 13.08
N PRO A 88 17.12 -3.29 12.51
CA PRO A 88 18.54 -3.38 12.16
C PRO A 88 19.01 -2.10 11.47
N ASP A 89 20.21 -1.61 11.87
CA ASP A 89 20.82 -0.38 11.35
C ASP A 89 20.92 -0.36 9.82
N ASP A 90 20.96 -1.54 9.21
CA ASP A 90 20.86 -1.75 7.79
C ASP A 90 19.44 -2.19 7.42
N ILE A 91 18.60 -1.24 7.02
CA ILE A 91 17.26 -1.53 6.47
C ILE A 91 17.35 -2.50 5.28
N SER A 92 18.47 -2.54 4.55
CA SER A 92 18.69 -3.51 3.48
C SER A 92 18.86 -4.95 3.98
N SER A 93 18.92 -5.19 5.30
CA SER A 93 18.84 -6.55 5.85
C SER A 93 17.42 -7.13 5.80
N TYR A 94 16.37 -6.29 5.75
CA TYR A 94 14.98 -6.77 5.58
C TYR A 94 14.71 -7.28 4.18
N TYR A 95 15.38 -6.71 3.18
CA TYR A 95 15.15 -7.02 1.79
C TYR A 95 16.42 -7.52 1.12
N THR A 96 16.39 -8.73 0.58
CA THR A 96 17.52 -9.25 -0.19
C THR A 96 17.94 -8.25 -1.28
N LYS A 97 19.24 -8.18 -1.61
CA LYS A 97 19.72 -7.33 -2.71
C LYS A 97 18.93 -7.51 -4.00
N PHE A 98 18.47 -8.73 -4.26
CA PHE A 98 17.56 -9.06 -5.36
C PHE A 98 16.24 -8.27 -5.29
N LEU A 99 15.53 -8.33 -4.17
CA LEU A 99 14.27 -7.61 -3.99
C LEU A 99 14.46 -6.09 -4.09
N GLN A 100 15.58 -5.57 -3.56
CA GLN A 100 15.90 -4.15 -3.68
C GLN A 100 15.94 -3.69 -5.14
N THR A 101 16.48 -4.50 -6.07
CA THR A 101 16.48 -4.15 -7.50
C THR A 101 15.07 -4.05 -8.09
N ILE A 102 14.10 -4.80 -7.55
CA ILE A 102 12.70 -4.69 -7.97
C ILE A 102 12.09 -3.43 -7.37
N ILE A 103 12.26 -3.20 -6.07
CA ILE A 103 11.74 -2.01 -5.37
C ILE A 103 12.20 -0.73 -6.05
N ASP A 104 13.49 -0.66 -6.42
CA ASP A 104 14.08 0.51 -7.08
C ASP A 104 13.81 0.56 -8.60
N ASP A 105 13.14 -0.46 -9.14
CA ASP A 105 12.94 -0.68 -10.58
C ASP A 105 14.25 -0.62 -11.41
N ASP A 106 15.37 -1.01 -10.80
CA ASP A 106 16.69 -1.04 -11.42
C ASP A 106 16.88 -2.33 -12.21
N VAL A 107 16.37 -2.33 -13.44
CA VAL A 107 16.48 -3.45 -14.37
C VAL A 107 17.93 -3.83 -14.67
N SER A 108 18.87 -2.88 -14.61
CA SER A 108 20.29 -3.15 -14.90
C SER A 108 20.92 -4.00 -13.81
N LEU A 109 20.60 -3.73 -12.55
CA LEU A 109 21.01 -4.57 -11.43
C LEU A 109 20.18 -5.85 -11.30
N PHE A 110 18.95 -5.87 -11.82
CA PHE A 110 18.09 -7.05 -11.83
C PHE A 110 18.57 -8.14 -12.79
N ILE A 111 19.01 -7.77 -14.00
CA ILE A 111 19.40 -8.71 -15.07
C ILE A 111 20.40 -9.77 -14.60
N PRO A 112 21.53 -9.44 -13.93
CA PRO A 112 22.51 -10.44 -13.49
C PRO A 112 21.93 -11.51 -12.56
N PHE A 113 20.93 -11.18 -11.73
CA PHE A 113 20.25 -12.17 -10.90
C PHE A 113 19.45 -13.17 -11.73
N THR A 114 18.90 -12.73 -12.86
CA THR A 114 18.10 -13.57 -13.75
C THR A 114 18.95 -14.51 -14.62
N GLU A 115 20.26 -14.29 -14.67
CA GLU A 115 21.23 -15.09 -15.42
C GLU A 115 21.88 -16.18 -14.56
N GLN A 116 21.63 -16.20 -13.25
CA GLN A 116 22.12 -17.26 -12.36
C GLN A 116 21.49 -18.61 -12.72
N GLU A 117 22.29 -19.70 -12.70
CA GLU A 117 21.84 -21.04 -13.13
C GLU A 117 20.58 -21.55 -12.39
N ASN A 118 20.36 -21.09 -11.16
CA ASN A 118 19.24 -21.47 -10.31
C ASN A 118 18.12 -20.42 -10.26
N PHE A 119 18.17 -19.39 -11.11
CA PHE A 119 17.11 -18.40 -11.18
C PHE A 119 15.82 -19.05 -11.70
N ASN A 120 14.73 -18.78 -10.98
CA ASN A 120 13.41 -19.18 -11.40
C ASN A 120 12.49 -17.98 -11.19
N TYR A 121 11.94 -17.42 -12.26
CA TYR A 121 11.03 -16.27 -12.17
C TYR A 121 9.68 -16.63 -11.54
N LEU A 122 9.35 -17.92 -11.51
CA LEU A 122 8.23 -18.49 -10.75
C LEU A 122 8.61 -18.72 -9.29
N LYS A 123 9.85 -18.41 -8.87
CA LYS A 123 10.26 -18.56 -7.50
C LYS A 123 9.43 -17.61 -6.66
N LEU A 124 8.68 -18.29 -5.82
CA LEU A 124 7.79 -17.82 -4.82
C LEU A 124 8.62 -17.25 -3.66
N ALA A 125 8.60 -15.93 -3.51
CA ALA A 125 9.26 -15.29 -2.39
C ALA A 125 8.28 -15.18 -1.22
N ASN A 126 8.71 -15.61 -0.02
CA ASN A 126 7.88 -15.52 1.17
C ASN A 126 7.95 -14.10 1.71
N PHE A 127 6.83 -13.38 1.62
CA PHE A 127 6.74 -12.01 2.06
C PHE A 127 5.54 -11.84 2.99
N ASP A 128 5.76 -12.10 4.27
CA ASP A 128 4.78 -11.87 5.34
C ASP A 128 4.34 -10.38 5.43
N PHE A 129 5.02 -9.49 4.70
CA PHE A 129 4.75 -8.06 4.67
C PHE A 129 3.85 -7.59 3.51
N ILE A 130 3.47 -8.41 2.53
CA ILE A 130 2.57 -7.93 1.45
C ILE A 130 1.11 -8.08 1.89
N PRO A 131 0.28 -7.02 1.83
CA PRO A 131 -1.09 -7.07 2.32
C PRO A 131 -1.94 -8.04 1.49
N CYS A 132 -2.75 -8.84 2.18
CA CYS A 132 -3.81 -9.68 1.62
C CYS A 132 -3.38 -10.83 0.70
N VAL A 133 -2.09 -11.01 0.41
CA VAL A 133 -1.59 -12.22 -0.24
C VAL A 133 -1.08 -13.17 0.84
N ARG A 134 -1.85 -14.22 1.13
CA ARG A 134 -1.49 -15.25 2.14
C ARG A 134 -0.54 -16.32 1.58
N GLU A 135 -0.05 -16.12 0.37
CA GLU A 135 0.73 -17.09 -0.39
C GLU A 135 2.00 -16.43 -0.91
N GLN A 136 2.91 -17.29 -1.35
CA GLN A 136 4.13 -16.84 -1.98
C GLN A 136 3.80 -16.12 -3.31
N LEU A 137 4.59 -15.10 -3.70
CA LEU A 137 4.37 -14.34 -4.94
C LEU A 137 5.38 -14.65 -6.02
N TYR A 138 4.93 -14.62 -7.27
CA TYR A 138 5.82 -14.62 -8.43
C TYR A 138 6.52 -13.28 -8.57
N ILE A 139 7.70 -13.29 -9.19
CA ILE A 139 8.51 -12.07 -9.32
C ILE A 139 7.79 -10.99 -10.15
N LEU A 140 7.00 -11.41 -11.16
CA LEU A 140 6.17 -10.48 -11.95
C LEU A 140 5.09 -9.80 -11.10
N GLU A 141 4.52 -10.51 -10.12
CA GLU A 141 3.50 -9.98 -9.21
C GLU A 141 4.12 -8.95 -8.25
N LEU A 142 5.37 -9.15 -7.83
CA LEU A 142 6.13 -8.14 -7.05
C LEU A 142 6.35 -6.87 -7.85
N CYS A 143 6.71 -6.98 -9.13
CA CYS A 143 6.82 -5.80 -9.98
C CYS A 143 5.47 -5.05 -10.07
N CYS A 144 4.34 -5.76 -10.04
CA CYS A 144 3.02 -5.11 -10.02
C CYS A 144 2.75 -4.41 -8.70
N TYR A 145 3.11 -5.05 -7.57
CA TYR A 145 2.94 -4.50 -6.23
C TYR A 145 3.76 -3.21 -6.04
N TYR A 146 5.04 -3.22 -6.42
CA TYR A 146 5.94 -2.07 -6.27
C TYR A 146 5.88 -1.06 -7.42
N GLY A 147 5.11 -1.35 -8.49
CA GLY A 147 5.04 -0.47 -9.66
C GLY A 147 6.30 -0.47 -10.54
N SER A 148 7.15 -1.50 -10.43
CA SER A 148 8.45 -1.66 -11.10
C SER A 148 8.30 -2.00 -12.60
N VAL A 149 8.00 -0.98 -13.41
CA VAL A 149 7.64 -1.14 -14.82
C VAL A 149 8.78 -1.66 -15.69
N ASN A 150 10.03 -1.30 -15.41
CA ASN A 150 11.18 -1.74 -16.20
C ASN A 150 11.46 -3.23 -15.95
N CYS A 151 11.48 -3.64 -14.68
CA CYS A 151 11.60 -5.05 -14.30
C CYS A 151 10.43 -5.89 -14.82
N PHE A 152 9.19 -5.36 -14.75
CA PHE A 152 7.99 -6.01 -15.31
C PHE A 152 8.13 -6.27 -16.83
N LYS A 153 8.49 -5.23 -17.60
CA LYS A 153 8.67 -5.31 -19.06
C LYS A 153 9.77 -6.29 -19.43
N PHE A 154 10.88 -6.29 -18.69
CA PHE A 154 11.96 -7.26 -18.88
C PHE A 154 11.48 -8.70 -18.68
N LEU A 155 10.79 -8.99 -17.58
CA LEU A 155 10.26 -10.33 -17.31
C LEU A 155 9.28 -10.81 -18.39
N ARG A 156 8.40 -9.92 -18.86
CA ARG A 156 7.47 -10.22 -19.96
C ARG A 156 8.21 -10.51 -21.27
N THR A 157 9.26 -9.76 -21.58
CA THR A 157 10.01 -9.90 -22.83
C THR A 157 10.93 -11.11 -22.83
N LYS A 158 11.72 -11.28 -21.76
CA LYS A 158 12.76 -12.32 -21.67
C LYS A 158 12.18 -13.70 -21.38
N PHE A 159 11.20 -13.78 -20.48
CA PHE A 159 10.68 -15.05 -19.97
C PHE A 159 9.25 -15.36 -20.43
N SER A 160 8.61 -14.44 -21.16
CA SER A 160 7.17 -14.54 -21.47
C SER A 160 6.32 -14.75 -20.21
N ALA A 161 6.76 -14.15 -19.09
CA ALA A 161 6.16 -14.37 -17.77
C ALA A 161 4.65 -14.08 -17.81
N LYS A 162 3.80 -15.04 -17.47
CA LYS A 162 2.35 -14.90 -17.59
C LYS A 162 1.80 -13.84 -16.64
N ILE A 163 0.97 -12.93 -17.13
CA ILE A 163 0.19 -12.02 -16.28
C ILE A 163 -0.90 -12.85 -15.57
N THR A 164 -0.85 -12.88 -14.24
CA THR A 164 -1.82 -13.57 -13.39
C THR A 164 -2.92 -12.62 -12.94
N LYS A 165 -3.96 -13.15 -12.28
CA LYS A 165 -4.97 -12.33 -11.63
C LYS A 165 -4.37 -11.45 -10.53
N ASN A 166 -3.42 -11.99 -9.75
CA ASN A 166 -2.71 -11.24 -8.71
C ASN A 166 -1.90 -10.07 -9.30
N CYS A 167 -1.33 -10.18 -10.51
CA CYS A 167 -0.72 -9.04 -11.19
C CYS A 167 -1.71 -7.88 -11.33
N LEU A 168 -2.94 -8.14 -11.77
CA LEU A 168 -3.98 -7.11 -11.89
C LEU A 168 -4.35 -6.53 -10.52
N LEU A 169 -4.60 -7.37 -9.51
CA LEU A 169 -4.95 -6.92 -8.16
C LEU A 169 -3.86 -6.02 -7.56
N LEU A 170 -2.61 -6.48 -7.60
CA LEU A 170 -1.47 -5.76 -7.03
C LEU A 170 -1.14 -4.47 -7.81
N SER A 171 -1.47 -4.40 -9.10
CA SER A 171 -1.27 -3.18 -9.91
C SER A 171 -2.05 -1.96 -9.39
N PHE A 172 -3.17 -2.17 -8.67
CA PHE A 172 -3.90 -1.09 -8.00
C PHE A 172 -3.15 -0.51 -6.80
N LEU A 173 -2.31 -1.30 -6.11
CA LEU A 173 -1.48 -0.82 -5.00
C LEU A 173 -0.20 -0.17 -5.51
N GLY A 174 0.42 -0.76 -6.53
CA GLY A 174 1.62 -0.19 -7.16
C GLY A 174 1.34 1.08 -7.96
N GLY A 175 0.10 1.29 -8.40
CA GLY A 175 -0.36 2.54 -9.02
C GLY A 175 0.29 2.88 -10.36
N ASN A 176 1.09 1.99 -10.96
CA ASN A 176 1.76 2.23 -12.22
C ASN A 176 0.80 2.02 -13.41
N PRO A 177 0.47 3.06 -14.19
CA PRO A 177 -0.56 2.98 -15.23
C PRO A 177 -0.17 2.06 -16.39
N GLU A 178 1.13 1.93 -16.71
CA GLU A 178 1.58 1.05 -17.78
C GLU A 178 1.41 -0.44 -17.40
N ILE A 179 1.76 -0.79 -16.16
CA ILE A 179 1.53 -2.15 -15.64
C ILE A 179 0.04 -2.46 -15.59
N MET A 180 -0.77 -1.55 -15.04
CA MET A 180 -2.22 -1.74 -14.92
C MET A 180 -2.86 -1.93 -16.31
N SER A 181 -2.50 -1.10 -17.28
CA SER A 181 -2.96 -1.22 -18.67
C SER A 181 -2.56 -2.56 -19.30
N ALA A 182 -1.35 -3.05 -19.04
CA ALA A 182 -0.91 -4.37 -19.50
C ALA A 182 -1.74 -5.49 -18.85
N CYS A 183 -2.02 -5.39 -17.54
CA CYS A 183 -2.79 -6.39 -16.82
C CYS A 183 -4.25 -6.45 -17.30
N LEU A 184 -4.89 -5.30 -17.53
CA LEU A 184 -6.28 -5.20 -18.02
C LEU A 184 -6.49 -5.78 -19.43
N LYS A 185 -5.42 -5.95 -20.22
CA LYS A 185 -5.50 -6.63 -21.53
C LYS A 185 -5.63 -8.14 -21.39
N ASP A 186 -5.00 -8.72 -20.36
CA ASP A 186 -4.92 -10.17 -20.15
C ASP A 186 -5.95 -10.65 -19.11
N GLN A 187 -6.42 -9.77 -18.21
CA GLN A 187 -7.27 -10.10 -17.07
C GLN A 187 -8.52 -9.20 -17.02
N LYS A 188 -9.65 -9.77 -16.58
CA LYS A 188 -10.90 -9.03 -16.37
C LYS A 188 -11.01 -8.53 -14.91
N PRO A 189 -11.39 -7.26 -14.70
CA PRO A 189 -11.75 -6.79 -13.37
C PRO A 189 -12.95 -7.50 -12.79
N ASP A 190 -12.95 -7.66 -11.47
CA ASP A 190 -14.01 -8.24 -10.64
C ASP A 190 -14.04 -7.54 -9.27
N ASP A 191 -14.87 -8.05 -8.36
CA ASP A 191 -15.07 -7.46 -7.03
C ASP A 191 -13.77 -7.42 -6.20
N GLU A 192 -12.83 -8.35 -6.42
CA GLU A 192 -11.52 -8.27 -5.76
C GLU A 192 -10.71 -7.07 -6.26
N CYS A 193 -10.81 -6.70 -7.54
CA CYS A 193 -10.18 -5.46 -8.01
C CYS A 193 -10.75 -4.23 -7.27
N MET A 194 -12.05 -4.21 -6.98
CA MET A 194 -12.66 -3.10 -6.22
C MET A 194 -12.09 -3.02 -4.82
N LYS A 195 -11.97 -4.16 -4.13
CA LYS A 195 -11.32 -4.23 -2.82
C LYS A 195 -9.90 -3.65 -2.86
N TYR A 196 -9.08 -4.02 -3.85
CA TYR A 196 -7.72 -3.50 -3.99
C TYR A 196 -7.68 -2.00 -4.35
N ALA A 197 -8.65 -1.50 -5.11
CA ALA A 197 -8.81 -0.07 -5.38
C ALA A 197 -9.22 0.73 -4.12
N ILE A 198 -10.05 0.15 -3.25
CA ILE A 198 -10.40 0.74 -1.95
C ILE A 198 -9.15 0.75 -1.05
N MET A 199 -8.40 -0.35 -1.01
CA MET A 199 -7.15 -0.48 -0.25
C MET A 199 -6.08 0.52 -0.70
N SER A 200 -5.99 0.89 -1.98
CA SER A 200 -4.98 1.89 -2.39
C SER A 200 -5.33 3.31 -2.00
N HIS A 201 -6.50 3.55 -1.38
CA HIS A 201 -7.04 4.88 -1.10
C HIS A 201 -7.10 5.81 -2.33
N SER A 202 -7.07 5.24 -3.54
CA SER A 202 -7.16 5.97 -4.81
C SER A 202 -8.60 6.03 -5.29
N ILE A 203 -9.19 7.22 -5.19
CA ILE A 203 -10.59 7.40 -5.63
C ILE A 203 -10.74 7.26 -7.15
N ASP A 204 -9.68 7.54 -7.90
CA ASP A 204 -9.66 7.38 -9.36
C ASP A 204 -9.79 5.91 -9.75
N PHE A 205 -9.15 4.99 -9.00
CA PHE A 205 -9.30 3.56 -9.25
C PHE A 205 -10.68 3.03 -8.90
N VAL A 206 -11.25 3.49 -7.77
CA VAL A 206 -12.61 3.14 -7.36
C VAL A 206 -13.62 3.60 -8.42
N THR A 207 -13.54 4.87 -8.85
CA THR A 207 -14.45 5.43 -9.85
C THR A 207 -14.27 4.79 -11.22
N PHE A 208 -13.03 4.46 -11.61
CA PHE A 208 -12.75 3.71 -12.83
C PHE A 208 -13.47 2.35 -12.83
N LEU A 209 -13.34 1.54 -11.77
CA LEU A 209 -13.98 0.23 -11.69
C LEU A 209 -15.51 0.32 -11.65
N MET A 210 -16.05 1.30 -10.93
CA MET A 210 -17.49 1.51 -10.85
C MET A 210 -18.08 1.96 -12.19
N ASN A 211 -17.44 2.92 -12.86
CA ASN A 211 -18.00 3.52 -14.07
C ASN A 211 -17.75 2.70 -15.32
N GLU A 212 -16.52 2.24 -15.52
CA GLU A 212 -16.11 1.53 -16.74
C GLU A 212 -16.42 0.03 -16.66
N HIS A 213 -16.35 -0.56 -15.47
CA HIS A 213 -16.55 -2.00 -15.27
C HIS A 213 -17.85 -2.37 -14.55
N LYS A 214 -18.63 -1.38 -14.09
CA LYS A 214 -19.92 -1.57 -13.39
C LYS A 214 -19.80 -2.43 -12.13
N ILE A 215 -18.65 -2.38 -11.48
CA ILE A 215 -18.38 -3.11 -10.24
C ILE A 215 -18.85 -2.24 -9.06
N PRO A 216 -19.78 -2.73 -8.21
CA PRO A 216 -20.28 -1.94 -7.10
C PRO A 216 -19.21 -1.76 -6.01
N ILE A 217 -19.32 -0.66 -5.27
CA ILE A 217 -18.46 -0.41 -4.12
C ILE A 217 -18.98 -1.21 -2.92
N ASP A 218 -18.09 -1.97 -2.29
CA ASP A 218 -18.38 -2.66 -1.04
C ASP A 218 -18.09 -1.73 0.15
N VAL A 219 -19.14 -1.34 0.86
CA VAL A 219 -19.08 -0.45 2.02
C VAL A 219 -18.35 -1.12 3.20
N GLU A 220 -18.48 -2.44 3.35
CA GLU A 220 -17.79 -3.17 4.42
C GLU A 220 -16.27 -3.12 4.22
N GLU A 221 -15.81 -3.30 2.97
CA GLU A 221 -14.38 -3.16 2.64
C GLU A 221 -13.89 -1.70 2.82
N CYS A 222 -14.73 -0.70 2.55
CA CYS A 222 -14.40 0.71 2.84
C CYS A 222 -14.15 0.96 4.33
N ILE A 223 -15.01 0.41 5.19
CA ILE A 223 -14.87 0.53 6.65
C ILE A 223 -13.61 -0.20 7.11
N LYS A 224 -13.42 -1.44 6.66
CA LYS A 224 -12.28 -2.28 7.04
C LYS A 224 -10.92 -1.67 6.71
N TYR A 225 -10.81 -0.99 5.57
CA TYR A 225 -9.58 -0.31 5.18
C TYR A 225 -9.53 1.17 5.58
N ASN A 226 -10.46 1.65 6.41
CA ASN A 226 -10.55 3.05 6.84
C ASN A 226 -10.61 4.05 5.67
N ASN A 227 -11.15 3.63 4.53
CA ASN A 227 -11.36 4.49 3.37
C ASN A 227 -12.80 5.06 3.39
N ILE A 228 -13.08 5.85 4.44
CA ILE A 228 -14.41 6.43 4.71
C ILE A 228 -14.81 7.48 3.65
N GLY A 229 -13.85 7.97 2.86
CA GLY A 229 -14.11 8.81 1.70
C GLY A 229 -14.79 8.09 0.53
N CYS A 230 -14.64 6.77 0.42
CA CYS A 230 -15.16 5.98 -0.70
C CYS A 230 -16.70 5.93 -0.74
N PRO A 231 -17.43 5.69 0.37
CA PRO A 231 -18.89 5.77 0.39
C PRO A 231 -19.49 7.12 -0.05
N LYS A 232 -18.76 8.23 0.14
CA LYS A 232 -19.22 9.56 -0.31
C LYS A 232 -19.34 9.64 -1.83
N VAL A 233 -18.55 8.85 -2.56
CA VAL A 233 -18.60 8.78 -4.03
C VAL A 233 -19.80 7.97 -4.52
N CYS A 234 -20.23 6.93 -3.79
CA CYS A 234 -21.48 6.22 -4.06
C CYS A 234 -22.70 7.17 -3.96
N LEU A 235 -22.73 7.99 -2.91
CA LEU A 235 -23.86 8.87 -2.61
C LEU A 235 -23.95 10.09 -3.55
N ALA A 236 -22.84 10.50 -4.17
CA ALA A 236 -22.82 11.61 -5.12
C ALA A 236 -23.29 11.22 -6.54
N GLN A 237 -23.47 9.93 -6.81
CA GLN A 237 -23.81 9.40 -8.14
C GLN A 237 -25.14 8.61 -8.16
N THR A 238 -25.90 8.65 -7.06
CA THR A 238 -27.29 8.16 -6.94
C THR A 238 -28.27 9.33 -7.01
#